data_AF-A0A529NK26-F1
#
_entry.id   AF-A0A529NK26-F1
#
_cell.length_a   1.000
_cell.length_b   1.000
_cell.length_c   1.000
_cell.angle_alpha   90.00
_cell.angle_beta   90.00
_cell.angle_gamma   90.00
#
_symmetry.space_group_name_H-M   'P 1'
#
loop_
_entity.id
_entity.type
_entity.pdbx_description
1 polymer ?
#
loop_
_entity_poly.entity_id
_entity_poly.type
_entity_poly.pdbx_seq_one_letter_code
_entity_poly.pdbx_strand_id
1 'polypeptide(L)'
;VELAETAGITVANGIRVDQQMRSSAPDILAIGDAASYRHWFTGADVRLESVQNATDQARLAARTILGHADAYSAVPWFWSDIGDMKLQMVGLTSGGDSHVVAGDLTENKFSIYHYAGSRLLGIESVNRPGDHMLGRKMLG
;
A
#
# COMPACT_ATOMS: atom_id res chain seq x y z
N VAL A 1 2.34 17.53 -8.11
CA VAL A 1 1.01 17.25 -8.76
C VAL A 1 0.54 18.39 -9.66
N GLU A 2 1.35 19.43 -9.81
CA GLU A 2 1.06 20.74 -10.39
C GLU A 2 0.68 20.64 -11.88
N LEU A 3 1.30 19.70 -12.61
CA LEU A 3 0.98 19.41 -14.01
C LEU A 3 -0.47 18.92 -14.17
N ALA A 4 -0.93 18.06 -13.26
CA ALA A 4 -2.28 17.52 -13.29
C ALA A 4 -3.31 18.62 -12.98
N GLU A 5 -3.04 19.44 -11.97
CA GLU A 5 -3.89 20.59 -11.62
C GLU A 5 -4.01 21.57 -12.78
N THR A 6 -2.89 21.92 -13.41
CA THR A 6 -2.85 22.81 -14.58
C THR A 6 -3.64 22.23 -15.77
N ALA A 7 -3.63 20.90 -15.92
CA ALA A 7 -4.38 20.20 -16.96
C ALA A 7 -5.87 19.97 -16.63
N GLY A 8 -6.36 20.43 -15.47
CA GLY A 8 -7.73 20.20 -15.01
C GLY A 8 -8.01 18.75 -14.59
N ILE A 9 -6.97 17.97 -14.32
CA ILE A 9 -7.09 16.61 -13.79
C ILE A 9 -7.37 16.69 -12.28
N THR A 10 -8.27 15.84 -11.81
CA THR A 10 -8.66 15.80 -10.39
C THR A 10 -7.46 15.43 -9.50
N VAL A 11 -7.21 16.23 -8.46
CA VAL A 11 -6.17 16.01 -7.47
C VAL A 11 -6.79 15.95 -6.07
N ALA A 12 -6.37 14.98 -5.27
CA ALA A 12 -6.80 14.77 -3.89
C ALA A 12 -5.66 14.12 -3.09
N ASN A 13 -4.74 14.95 -2.56
CA ASN A 13 -3.47 14.48 -1.97
C ASN A 13 -2.74 13.50 -2.90
N GLY A 14 -2.53 13.90 -4.16
CA GLY A 14 -2.09 13.05 -5.27
C GLY A 14 -3.04 13.14 -6.47
N ILE A 15 -2.58 12.75 -7.66
CA ILE A 15 -3.43 12.64 -8.86
C ILE A 15 -4.46 11.55 -8.61
N ARG A 16 -5.75 11.92 -8.60
CA ARG A 16 -6.83 10.98 -8.31
C ARG A 16 -6.94 9.99 -9.47
N VAL A 17 -6.87 8.70 -9.15
CA VAL A 17 -7.04 7.63 -10.13
C VAL A 17 -8.14 6.64 -9.73
N ASP A 18 -8.74 6.02 -10.73
CA ASP A 18 -9.66 4.91 -10.58
C ASP A 18 -8.91 3.57 -10.31
N GLN A 19 -9.66 2.48 -10.24
CA GLN A 19 -9.10 1.14 -9.99
C GLN A 19 -8.20 0.63 -11.13
N GLN A 20 -8.22 1.25 -12.30
CA GLN A 20 -7.43 0.91 -13.49
C GLN A 20 -6.26 1.88 -13.70
N MET A 21 -5.97 2.74 -12.71
CA MET A 21 -4.95 3.80 -12.73
C MET A 21 -5.26 4.97 -13.67
N ARG A 22 -6.49 5.09 -14.19
CA ARG A 22 -6.90 6.22 -15.04
C ARG A 22 -7.22 7.43 -14.18
N SER A 23 -6.80 8.60 -14.65
CA SER A 23 -7.18 9.87 -14.04
C SER A 23 -8.60 10.29 -14.47
N SER A 24 -9.03 11.50 -14.10
CA SER A 24 -10.28 12.08 -14.61
C SER A 24 -10.26 12.37 -16.12
N ALA A 25 -9.09 12.36 -16.76
CA ALA A 25 -8.95 12.33 -18.21
C ALA A 25 -8.73 10.87 -18.67
N PRO A 26 -9.63 10.26 -19.46
CA PRO A 26 -9.63 8.82 -19.73
C PRO A 26 -8.34 8.26 -20.35
N ASP A 27 -7.63 9.07 -21.13
CA ASP A 27 -6.40 8.69 -21.84
C ASP A 27 -5.13 8.98 -21.02
N ILE A 28 -5.26 9.53 -19.81
CA ILE A 28 -4.14 9.89 -18.95
C ILE A 28 -4.18 9.04 -17.68
N LEU A 29 -3.12 8.27 -17.46
CA LEU A 29 -2.93 7.47 -16.25
C LEU A 29 -1.95 8.17 -15.30
N ALA A 30 -2.04 7.85 -14.01
CA ALA A 30 -1.02 8.21 -13.02
C ALA A 30 -0.71 7.01 -12.13
N ILE A 31 0.58 6.86 -11.78
CA ILE A 31 1.10 5.74 -10.99
C ILE A 31 2.19 6.23 -10.01
N GLY A 32 2.58 5.37 -9.09
CA GLY A 32 3.62 5.59 -8.09
C GLY A 32 3.23 6.64 -7.06
N ASP A 33 4.25 7.31 -6.53
CA ASP A 33 4.17 8.22 -5.38
C ASP A 33 3.23 9.43 -5.62
N ALA A 34 2.97 9.76 -6.88
CA ALA A 34 2.08 10.84 -7.27
C ALA A 34 0.59 10.43 -7.32
N ALA A 35 0.27 9.13 -7.34
CA ALA A 35 -1.09 8.64 -7.53
C ALA A 35 -1.85 8.47 -6.21
N SER A 36 -3.09 8.97 -6.17
CA SER A 36 -4.04 8.82 -5.07
C SER A 36 -5.21 7.94 -5.50
N TYR A 37 -5.38 6.78 -4.88
CA TYR A 37 -6.39 5.78 -5.25
C TYR A 37 -7.28 5.40 -4.06
N ARG A 38 -8.50 4.93 -4.34
CA ARG A 38 -9.45 4.44 -3.33
C ARG A 38 -8.98 3.04 -2.90
N HIS A 39 -8.49 2.88 -1.69
CA HIS A 39 -7.98 1.60 -1.22
C HIS A 39 -9.12 0.58 -1.09
N TRP A 40 -8.99 -0.55 -1.78
CA TRP A 40 -10.04 -1.57 -1.90
C TRP A 40 -10.51 -2.14 -0.54
N PHE A 41 -9.60 -2.30 0.42
CA PHE A 41 -9.92 -2.85 1.74
C PHE A 41 -10.49 -1.85 2.76
N THR A 42 -9.89 -0.65 2.86
CA THR A 42 -10.25 0.35 3.87
C THR A 42 -11.32 1.31 3.36
N GLY A 43 -11.55 1.34 2.05
CA GLY A 43 -12.30 2.39 1.41
C GLY A 43 -11.50 3.69 1.32
N ALA A 44 -10.71 4.11 2.30
CA ALA A 44 -10.05 5.41 2.29
C ALA A 44 -9.22 5.71 1.02
N ASP A 45 -9.14 6.99 0.66
CA ASP A 45 -8.19 7.42 -0.39
C ASP A 45 -6.78 7.43 0.19
N VAL A 46 -5.84 6.83 -0.55
CA VAL A 46 -4.46 6.66 -0.11
C VAL A 46 -3.49 7.02 -1.22
N ARG A 47 -2.32 7.53 -0.80
CA ARG A 47 -1.14 7.75 -1.64
C ARG A 47 0.03 7.06 -0.98
N LEU A 48 0.71 6.18 -1.73
CA LEU A 48 1.75 5.31 -1.21
C LEU A 48 3.08 5.63 -1.88
N GLU A 49 4.09 5.87 -1.05
CA GLU A 49 5.46 6.20 -1.46
C GLU A 49 6.35 4.96 -1.27
N SER A 50 6.25 3.99 -2.18
CA SER A 50 7.05 2.77 -2.08
C SER A 50 7.37 2.13 -3.42
N VAL A 51 8.53 1.48 -3.46
CA VAL A 51 9.02 0.76 -4.65
C VAL A 51 8.01 -0.28 -5.12
N GLN A 52 7.44 -1.04 -4.19
CA GLN A 52 6.47 -2.06 -4.55
C GLN A 52 5.19 -1.44 -5.11
N ASN A 53 4.65 -0.40 -4.47
CA ASN A 53 3.45 0.27 -4.95
C ASN A 53 3.65 0.80 -6.38
N ALA A 54 4.77 1.49 -6.64
CA ALA A 54 5.09 1.98 -7.96
C ALA A 54 5.19 0.84 -9.00
N THR A 55 5.81 -0.28 -8.61
CA THR A 55 5.97 -1.46 -9.48
C THR A 55 4.63 -2.11 -9.82
N ASP A 56 3.77 -2.32 -8.82
CA ASP A 56 2.47 -2.98 -9.01
C ASP A 56 1.50 -2.09 -9.81
N GLN A 57 1.48 -0.78 -9.52
CA GLN A 57 0.70 0.18 -10.31
C GLN A 57 1.19 0.27 -11.75
N ALA A 58 2.52 0.25 -11.99
CA ALA A 58 3.07 0.24 -13.34
C ALA A 58 2.64 -0.99 -14.15
N ARG A 59 2.66 -2.18 -13.53
CA ARG A 59 2.19 -3.42 -14.17
C ARG A 59 0.71 -3.33 -14.54
N LEU A 60 -0.11 -2.80 -13.64
CA LEU A 60 -1.53 -2.62 -13.92
C LEU A 60 -1.77 -1.59 -15.01
N ALA A 61 -1.11 -0.43 -14.95
CA ALA A 61 -1.24 0.61 -15.97
C ALA A 61 -0.88 0.10 -17.38
N ALA A 62 0.18 -0.71 -17.50
CA ALA A 62 0.52 -1.37 -18.77
C ALA A 62 -0.61 -2.28 -19.27
N ARG A 63 -1.26 -3.03 -18.37
CA ARG A 63 -2.42 -3.87 -18.71
C ARG A 63 -3.65 -3.03 -19.11
N THR A 64 -3.92 -1.93 -18.42
CA THR A 64 -4.98 -0.99 -18.77
C THR A 64 -4.77 -0.42 -20.17
N ILE A 65 -3.54 -0.05 -20.53
CA ILE A 65 -3.17 0.43 -21.87
C ILE A 65 -3.45 -0.65 -22.94
N LEU A 66 -3.21 -1.92 -22.62
CA LEU A 66 -3.50 -3.06 -23.49
C LEU A 66 -4.99 -3.47 -23.52
N GLY A 67 -5.88 -2.71 -22.85
CA GLY A 67 -7.32 -2.95 -22.86
C GLY A 67 -7.81 -4.01 -21.87
N HIS A 68 -6.98 -4.45 -20.93
CA HIS A 68 -7.42 -5.32 -19.85
C HIS A 68 -8.22 -4.54 -18.79
N ALA A 69 -9.11 -5.24 -18.09
CA ALA A 69 -10.09 -4.63 -17.19
C ALA A 69 -9.84 -4.89 -15.69
N ASP A 70 -8.61 -5.20 -15.29
CA ASP A 70 -8.28 -5.54 -13.90
C ASP A 70 -8.37 -4.35 -12.96
N ALA A 71 -8.59 -4.62 -11.68
CA ALA A 71 -8.61 -3.62 -10.63
C ALA A 71 -7.33 -3.71 -9.77
N TYR A 72 -6.83 -2.56 -9.32
CA TYR A 72 -5.73 -2.50 -8.37
C TYR A 72 -6.16 -3.01 -7.00
N SER A 73 -5.65 -4.19 -6.63
CA SER A 73 -5.96 -4.85 -5.35
C SER A 73 -4.71 -5.32 -4.59
N ALA A 74 -3.54 -4.75 -4.89
CA ALA A 74 -2.32 -5.11 -4.20
C ALA A 74 -2.42 -4.74 -2.70
N VAL A 75 -1.88 -5.61 -1.83
CA VAL A 75 -1.70 -5.32 -0.41
C VAL A 75 -0.45 -4.45 -0.26
N PRO A 76 -0.55 -3.24 0.33
CA PRO A 76 0.61 -2.39 0.56
C PRO A 76 1.63 -3.10 1.43
N TRP A 77 2.90 -3.00 1.06
CA TRP A 77 3.99 -3.42 1.93
C TRP A 77 5.25 -2.62 1.67
N PHE A 78 6.09 -2.55 2.70
CA PHE A 78 7.26 -1.68 2.80
C PHE A 78 8.37 -2.40 3.55
N TRP A 79 9.59 -1.91 3.40
CA TRP A 79 10.70 -2.33 4.23
C TRP A 79 11.62 -1.15 4.54
N SER A 80 12.40 -1.31 5.60
CA SER A 80 13.50 -0.42 5.94
C SER A 80 14.62 -1.26 6.54
N ASP A 81 15.87 -0.87 6.29
CA ASP A 81 17.05 -1.41 6.95
C ASP A 81 17.61 -0.30 7.86
N ILE A 82 17.61 -0.54 9.18
CA ILE A 82 18.12 0.41 10.19
C ILE A 82 19.11 -0.33 11.07
N GLY A 83 20.41 -0.11 10.85
CA GLY A 83 21.45 -0.86 11.56
C GLY A 83 21.34 -2.36 11.28
N ASP A 84 21.19 -3.17 12.32
CA ASP A 84 20.98 -4.63 12.24
C ASP A 84 19.50 -5.02 12.11
N MET A 85 18.58 -4.04 12.09
CA MET A 85 17.15 -4.28 11.99
C MET A 85 16.69 -4.34 10.54
N LYS A 86 16.08 -5.47 10.17
CA LYS A 86 15.25 -5.59 8.97
C LYS A 86 13.80 -5.38 9.34
N LEU A 87 13.29 -4.18 9.07
CA LEU A 87 11.90 -3.82 9.28
C LEU A 87 11.10 -4.14 8.03
N GLN A 88 9.98 -4.83 8.18
CA GLN A 88 9.06 -5.13 7.10
C GLN A 88 7.63 -4.89 7.58
N MET A 89 6.89 -4.09 6.83
CA MET A 89 5.49 -3.75 7.14
C MET A 89 4.60 -4.24 6.01
N VAL A 90 3.45 -4.80 6.35
CA VAL A 90 2.41 -5.21 5.39
C VAL A 90 1.06 -4.73 5.89
N GLY A 91 0.22 -4.23 4.99
CA GLY A 91 -1.05 -3.59 5.31
C GLY A 91 -0.92 -2.12 5.70
N LEU A 92 -2.05 -1.52 6.07
CA LEU A 92 -2.15 -0.14 6.53
C LEU A 92 -2.82 -0.13 7.91
N THR A 93 -2.08 0.28 8.93
CA THR A 93 -2.48 0.14 10.35
C THR A 93 -3.38 1.27 10.85
N SER A 94 -3.59 2.32 10.05
CA SER A 94 -4.46 3.45 10.42
C SER A 94 -5.89 3.00 10.73
N GLY A 95 -6.42 3.52 11.84
CA GLY A 95 -7.74 3.13 12.35
C GLY A 95 -7.74 1.85 13.20
N GLY A 96 -6.57 1.31 13.55
CA GLY A 96 -6.45 0.25 14.53
C GLY A 96 -6.80 0.70 15.94
N ASP A 97 -7.40 -0.21 16.72
CA ASP A 97 -7.81 0.00 18.11
C ASP A 97 -7.03 -0.88 19.10
N SER A 98 -6.32 -1.89 18.60
CA SER A 98 -5.61 -2.87 19.41
C SER A 98 -4.43 -3.47 18.66
N HIS A 99 -3.46 -4.01 19.41
CA HIS A 99 -2.31 -4.70 18.85
C HIS A 99 -1.90 -5.90 19.70
N VAL A 100 -1.22 -6.86 19.05
CA VAL A 100 -0.63 -8.04 19.68
C VAL A 100 0.84 -8.11 19.31
N VAL A 101 1.71 -8.22 20.32
CA VAL A 101 3.15 -8.42 20.12
C VAL A 101 3.46 -9.91 20.09
N ALA A 102 4.18 -10.36 19.07
CA ALA A 102 4.69 -11.71 18.93
C ALA A 102 6.22 -11.72 18.96
N GLY A 103 6.80 -12.35 19.98
CA GLY A 103 8.24 -12.35 20.24
C GLY A 103 8.62 -11.41 21.38
N ASP A 104 9.92 -11.12 21.49
CA ASP A 104 10.50 -10.29 22.54
C ASP A 104 11.14 -9.03 21.93
N LEU A 105 10.72 -7.86 22.41
CA LEU A 105 11.25 -6.56 21.96
C LEU A 105 12.74 -6.41 22.29
N THR A 106 13.22 -7.08 23.35
CA THR A 106 14.61 -7.03 23.81
C THR A 106 15.55 -7.84 22.93
N GLU A 107 15.03 -8.80 22.15
CA GLU A 107 15.82 -9.66 21.26
C GLU A 107 16.00 -9.08 19.85
N ASN A 108 15.53 -7.86 19.61
CA ASN A 108 15.53 -7.24 18.27
C ASN A 108 14.86 -8.13 17.20
N LYS A 109 13.86 -8.92 17.61
CA LYS A 109 13.20 -9.93 16.78
C LYS A 109 11.75 -10.17 17.20
N PHE A 110 10.85 -9.37 16.65
CA PHE A 110 9.44 -9.38 17.04
C PHE A 110 8.54 -8.93 15.89
N SER A 111 7.25 -9.16 16.03
CA SER A 111 6.22 -8.64 15.13
C SER A 111 5.08 -8.03 15.94
N ILE A 112 4.50 -6.95 15.43
CA ILE A 112 3.32 -6.29 16.00
C ILE A 112 2.19 -6.44 14.99
N TYR A 113 1.13 -7.12 15.42
CA TYR A 113 -0.08 -7.35 14.65
C TYR A 113 -1.11 -6.29 15.07
N HIS A 114 -1.59 -5.49 14.12
CA HIS A 114 -2.50 -4.38 14.37
C HIS A 114 -3.93 -4.73 13.93
N TYR A 115 -4.91 -4.46 14.78
CA TYR A 115 -6.31 -4.83 14.59
C TYR A 115 -7.26 -3.65 14.73
N ALA A 116 -8.40 -3.73 14.05
CA ALA A 116 -9.62 -3.00 14.36
C ALA A 116 -10.73 -4.01 14.69
N GLY A 117 -11.08 -4.15 15.96
CA GLY A 117 -11.88 -5.25 16.47
C GLY A 117 -11.22 -6.60 16.15
N SER A 118 -11.92 -7.47 15.43
CA SER A 118 -11.37 -8.78 15.00
C SER A 118 -10.63 -8.74 13.66
N ARG A 119 -10.54 -7.58 13.00
CA ARG A 119 -9.98 -7.45 11.65
C ARG A 119 -8.50 -7.09 11.72
N LEU A 120 -7.64 -7.94 11.15
CA LEU A 120 -6.22 -7.62 10.96
C LEU A 120 -6.07 -6.50 9.93
N LEU A 121 -5.36 -5.44 10.28
CA LEU A 121 -5.08 -4.29 9.42
C LEU A 121 -3.68 -4.34 8.81
N GLY A 122 -2.71 -4.83 9.58
CA GLY A 122 -1.33 -4.87 9.17
C GLY A 122 -0.43 -5.58 10.18
N ILE A 123 0.78 -5.91 9.74
CA ILE A 123 1.83 -6.48 10.58
C ILE A 123 3.11 -5.69 10.32
N GLU A 124 3.76 -5.26 11.40
CA GLU A 124 5.08 -4.66 11.39
C GLU A 124 6.06 -5.64 12.03
N SER A 125 7.10 -6.04 11.32
CA SER A 125 8.01 -7.10 11.73
C SER A 125 9.45 -6.62 11.74
N VAL A 126 10.19 -6.95 12.79
CA VAL A 126 11.63 -6.70 12.93
C VAL A 126 12.34 -8.05 12.95
N ASN A 127 13.23 -8.30 11.98
CA ASN A 127 14.01 -9.53 11.86
C ASN A 127 13.16 -10.83 11.88
N ARG A 128 11.90 -10.73 11.43
CA ARG A 128 10.93 -11.85 11.32
C ARG A 128 10.30 -11.91 9.91
N PRO A 129 11.08 -12.29 8.88
CA PRO A 129 10.57 -12.33 7.51
C PRO A 129 9.42 -13.34 7.31
N GLY A 130 9.34 -14.39 8.14
CA GLY A 130 8.25 -15.36 8.11
C GLY A 130 6.89 -14.73 8.42
N ASP A 131 6.82 -13.90 9.47
CA ASP A 131 5.60 -13.18 9.87
C ASP A 131 5.17 -12.17 8.79
N HIS A 132 6.14 -11.49 8.15
CA HIS A 132 5.84 -10.61 7.01
C HIS A 132 5.19 -11.37 5.84
N MET A 133 5.76 -12.52 5.45
CA MET A 133 5.21 -13.36 4.39
C MET A 133 3.84 -13.93 4.74
N LEU A 134 3.63 -14.29 6.01
CA LEU A 134 2.32 -14.70 6.51
C LEU A 134 1.30 -13.56 6.38
N GLY A 135 1.66 -12.33 6.79
CA GLY A 135 0.81 -11.16 6.67
C GLY A 135 0.39 -10.86 5.23
N ARG A 136 1.32 -10.98 4.28
CA ARG A 136 1.02 -10.85 2.85
C ARG A 136 -0.04 -11.84 2.35
N LYS A 137 -0.10 -13.04 2.93
CA LYS A 137 -1.09 -14.07 2.61
C LYS A 137 -2.41 -13.89 3.37
N MET A 138 -2.37 -13.35 4.58
CA MET A 138 -3.57 -13.13 5.40
C MET A 138 -4.37 -11.91 4.93
N LEU A 139 -3.68 -10.90 4.38
CA LEU A 139 -4.28 -9.61 3.99
C LEU A 139 -4.62 -9.50 2.50
N GLY A 140 -4.16 -10.43 1.65
CA GLY A 140 -4.38 -10.44 0.20
C GLY A 140 -5.06 -11.71 -0.25
#